data_AF-R0M5V4-F1
#
_entry.id   AF-R0M5V4-F1
#
_cell.length_a   1.000
_cell.length_b   1.000
_cell.length_c   1.000
_cell.angle_alpha   90.00
_cell.angle_beta   90.00
_cell.angle_gamma   90.00
#
_symmetry.space_group_name_H-M   'P 1'
#
loop_
_entity.id
_entity.type
_entity.pdbx_description
1 polymer ?
#
loop_
_entity_poly.entity_id
_entity_poly.type
_entity_poly.pdbx_seq_one_letter_code
_entity_poly.pdbx_strand_id
1 'polypeptide(L)'
;RKQKEGNFDIVSGTRYKGNGGVHGWDLKRKLISRGANFITQVLLRPGASDLTGSFRLYRKEVLQKLMEKCISKGYVFQMEMIVRARQLGYTIGE
;
A
#
# COMPACT_ATOMS: atom_id res chain seq x y z
N ARG A 1 -8.69 -10.78 11.17
CA ARG A 1 -8.81 -10.04 12.45
C ARG A 1 -8.79 -8.53 12.20
N LYS A 2 -7.65 -7.94 11.83
CA LYS A 2 -7.50 -6.50 11.53
C LYS A 2 -8.54 -5.87 10.59
N GLN A 3 -8.90 -6.54 9.48
CA GLN A 3 -9.94 -6.04 8.56
C GLN A 3 -11.31 -5.91 9.22
N LYS A 4 -11.69 -6.90 10.05
CA LYS A 4 -12.98 -6.89 10.76
C LYS A 4 -12.98 -5.90 11.92
N GLU A 5 -11.87 -5.78 12.65
CA GLU A 5 -11.72 -4.90 13.81
C GLU A 5 -11.84 -3.41 13.45
N GLY A 6 -11.21 -2.98 12.36
CA GLY A 6 -11.28 -1.58 11.90
C GLY A 6 -12.27 -1.36 10.77
N ASN A 7 -13.04 -2.37 10.40
CA ASN A 7 -13.93 -2.37 9.23
C ASN A 7 -13.25 -1.88 7.93
N PHE A 8 -11.97 -2.18 7.74
CA PHE A 8 -11.19 -1.66 6.61
C PHE A 8 -11.63 -2.26 5.27
N ASP A 9 -11.58 -1.46 4.21
CA ASP A 9 -11.79 -1.89 2.83
C ASP A 9 -10.59 -2.65 2.29
N ILE A 10 -9.40 -2.22 2.70
CA ILE A 10 -8.11 -2.79 2.31
C ILE A 10 -7.24 -2.93 3.56
N VAL A 11 -6.54 -4.06 3.68
CA VAL A 11 -5.48 -4.24 4.68
C VAL A 11 -4.17 -4.53 3.97
N SER A 12 -3.16 -3.69 4.18
CA SER A 12 -1.83 -3.85 3.60
C SER A 12 -0.84 -4.36 4.62
N GLY A 13 -0.13 -5.44 4.31
CA GLY A 13 1.05 -5.82 5.06
C GLY A 13 2.13 -4.75 4.88
N THR A 14 2.71 -4.28 5.98
CA THR A 14 3.75 -3.25 5.96
C THR A 14 5.03 -3.77 6.62
N ARG A 15 6.17 -3.48 5.96
CA ARG A 15 7.50 -3.72 6.51
C ARG A 15 7.97 -2.60 7.44
N TYR A 16 7.24 -1.49 7.49
CA TYR A 16 7.72 -0.24 8.08
C TYR A 16 6.95 0.21 9.33
N LYS A 17 5.98 -0.58 9.80
CA LYS A 17 5.16 -0.27 10.99
C LYS A 17 5.20 -1.40 12.02
N GLY A 18 5.18 -1.05 13.30
CA GLY A 18 5.18 -2.00 14.41
C GLY A 18 6.42 -2.90 14.39
N ASN A 19 6.21 -4.22 14.51
CA ASN A 19 7.27 -5.24 14.44
C ASN A 19 7.59 -5.67 12.99
N GLY A 20 7.14 -4.91 11.99
CA GLY A 20 7.49 -5.15 10.59
C GLY A 20 8.98 -4.94 10.34
N GLY A 21 9.55 -5.70 9.40
CA GLY A 21 10.96 -5.59 9.08
C GLY A 21 11.34 -6.30 7.79
N VAL A 22 12.56 -6.05 7.35
CA VAL A 22 13.17 -6.69 6.18
C VAL A 22 14.51 -7.30 6.60
N HIS A 23 14.65 -8.61 6.44
CA HIS A 23 15.87 -9.34 6.74
C HIS A 23 16.72 -9.53 5.47
N GLY A 24 18.06 -9.48 5.60
CA GLY A 24 18.99 -9.70 4.47
C GLY A 24 19.09 -8.55 3.45
N TRP A 25 18.57 -7.35 3.76
CA TRP A 25 18.73 -6.18 2.88
C TRP A 25 19.95 -5.35 3.26
N ASP A 26 20.79 -5.05 2.28
CA ASP A 26 21.91 -4.12 2.40
C ASP A 26 21.43 -2.69 2.73
N LEU A 27 22.22 -1.92 3.47
CA LEU A 27 21.87 -0.58 3.97
C LEU A 27 21.50 0.40 2.86
N LYS A 28 22.20 0.34 1.72
CA LYS A 28 21.88 1.14 0.52
C LYS A 28 20.48 0.83 -0.02
N ARG A 29 20.09 -0.45 -0.03
CA ARG A 29 18.76 -0.88 -0.48
C ARG A 29 17.65 -0.38 0.45
N LYS A 30 17.91 -0.38 1.76
CA LYS A 30 16.98 0.18 2.75
C LYS A 30 16.80 1.68 2.56
N LEU A 31 17.88 2.43 2.31
CA LEU A 31 17.84 3.87 2.06
C LEU A 31 17.05 4.22 0.80
N ILE A 32 17.33 3.56 -0.33
CA ILE A 32 16.60 3.79 -1.59
C ILE A 32 15.11 3.50 -1.41
N SER A 33 14.76 2.38 -0.76
CA SER A 33 13.36 2.02 -0.57
C SER A 33 12.62 2.98 0.37
N ARG A 34 13.25 3.43 1.46
CA ARG A 34 12.65 4.43 2.36
C ARG A 34 12.53 5.80 1.70
N GLY A 35 13.51 6.21 0.90
CA GLY A 35 13.47 7.47 0.16
C GLY A 35 12.34 7.52 -0.87
N ALA A 36 12.20 6.45 -1.67
CA ALA A 36 11.08 6.33 -2.62
C ALA A 36 9.73 6.37 -1.90
N ASN A 37 9.56 5.59 -0.82
CA ASN A 37 8.32 5.61 -0.03
C ASN A 37 8.04 6.99 0.58
N PHE A 38 9.06 7.71 1.05
CA PHE A 38 8.89 9.05 1.63
C PHE A 38 8.40 10.07 0.59
N ILE A 39 9.01 10.09 -0.60
CA ILE A 39 8.59 10.98 -1.69
C ILE A 39 7.14 10.69 -2.07
N THR A 40 6.77 9.42 -2.22
CA THR A 40 5.39 9.04 -2.56
C THR A 40 4.40 9.35 -1.43
N GLN A 41 4.79 9.23 -0.16
CA GLN A 41 3.97 9.63 0.99
C GLN A 41 3.71 11.13 1.02
N VAL A 42 4.73 11.94 0.77
CA VAL A 42 4.62 13.40 0.78
C VAL A 42 3.78 13.89 -0.40
N LEU A 43 4.01 13.34 -1.60
CA LEU A 43 3.32 13.78 -2.82
C LEU A 43 1.89 13.24 -2.94
N LEU A 44 1.64 11.98 -2.61
CA LEU A 44 0.34 11.33 -2.86
C LEU A 44 -0.52 11.20 -1.60
N ARG A 45 0.04 11.50 -0.41
CA ARG A 45 -0.61 11.37 0.91
C ARG A 45 -1.54 10.15 1.05
N PRO A 46 -1.10 8.93 0.68
CA PRO A 46 -1.99 7.79 0.58
C PRO A 46 -2.34 7.17 1.94
N GLY A 47 -1.89 7.75 3.07
CA GLY A 47 -2.17 7.23 4.41
C GLY A 47 -1.76 5.76 4.62
N ALA A 48 -0.76 5.29 3.86
CA ALA A 48 -0.19 3.94 3.95
C ALA A 48 1.34 4.06 4.13
N SER A 49 1.89 3.29 5.06
CA SER A 49 3.31 3.22 5.39
C SER A 49 4.13 2.44 4.36
N ASP A 50 3.53 1.47 3.65
CA ASP A 50 4.23 0.70 2.60
C ASP A 50 3.46 0.61 1.28
N LEU A 51 3.80 1.51 0.35
CA LEU A 51 3.22 1.56 -1.00
C LEU A 51 3.82 0.53 -1.95
N THR A 52 5.04 0.10 -1.65
CA THR A 52 5.83 -0.85 -2.45
C THR A 52 5.57 -2.31 -2.10
N GLY A 53 4.86 -2.57 -0.99
CA GLY A 53 4.45 -3.89 -0.57
C GLY A 53 3.23 -4.39 -1.35
N SER A 54 3.29 -5.63 -1.85
CA SER A 54 2.24 -6.25 -2.66
C SER A 54 1.24 -7.08 -1.85
N PHE A 55 1.60 -7.43 -0.61
CA PHE A 55 0.82 -8.36 0.20
C PHE A 55 -0.37 -7.63 0.84
N ARG A 56 -1.54 -7.75 0.20
CA ARG A 56 -2.73 -6.98 0.54
C ARG A 56 -3.99 -7.83 0.49
N LEU A 57 -4.89 -7.55 1.41
CA LEU A 57 -6.24 -8.08 1.43
C LEU A 57 -7.20 -6.97 0.99
N TYR A 58 -8.10 -7.29 0.07
CA TYR A 58 -9.14 -6.38 -0.41
C TYR A 58 -10.52 -6.98 -0.15
N ARG A 59 -11.54 -6.13 0.08
CA ARG A 59 -12.91 -6.53 -0.19
C ARG A 59 -13.10 -6.75 -1.69
N LYS A 60 -13.96 -7.70 -2.06
CA LYS A 60 -14.15 -8.11 -3.45
C LYS A 60 -14.62 -6.93 -4.32
N GLU A 61 -15.62 -6.21 -3.85
CA GLU A 61 -16.26 -5.10 -4.56
C GLU A 61 -15.30 -3.92 -4.74
N VAL A 62 -14.46 -3.69 -3.72
CA VAL A 62 -13.40 -2.66 -3.73
C VAL A 62 -12.35 -3.00 -4.78
N LEU A 63 -11.87 -4.25 -4.81
CA LEU A 63 -10.91 -4.70 -5.80
C LEU A 63 -11.47 -4.57 -7.22
N GLN A 64 -12.71 -4.98 -7.46
CA GLN A 64 -13.36 -4.86 -8.77
C GLN A 64 -13.39 -3.40 -9.25
N LYS A 65 -13.87 -2.47 -8.42
CA LYS A 65 -13.90 -1.03 -8.80
C LYS A 65 -12.52 -0.44 -9.04
N LEU A 66 -11.50 -0.88 -8.30
CA LEU A 66 -10.14 -0.42 -8.52
C LEU A 66 -9.56 -0.95 -9.83
N MET A 67 -9.81 -2.22 -10.15
CA MET A 67 -9.37 -2.85 -11.39
C MET A 67 -9.98 -2.19 -12.62
N GLU A 68 -11.26 -1.83 -12.59
CA GLU A 68 -11.94 -1.10 -13.69
C GLU A 68 -11.31 0.26 -13.98
N LYS A 69 -10.79 0.93 -12.95
CA LYS A 69 -10.17 2.25 -13.07
C LYS A 69 -8.66 2.17 -13.31
N CYS A 70 -8.04 1.02 -13.14
CA CYS A 70 -6.60 0.88 -13.19
C CYS A 70 -6.07 0.92 -14.63
N ILE A 71 -5.04 1.73 -14.87
CA ILE A 71 -4.47 1.92 -16.22
C ILE A 71 -3.03 1.39 -16.29
N SER A 72 -2.28 1.44 -15.18
CA SER A 72 -0.87 1.02 -15.18
C SER A 72 -0.72 -0.49 -15.29
N LYS A 73 0.36 -0.89 -15.94
CA LYS A 73 0.80 -2.28 -16.07
C LYS A 73 2.10 -2.50 -15.29
N GLY A 74 2.39 -3.75 -14.98
CA GLY A 74 3.62 -4.13 -14.27
C GLY A 74 3.64 -3.62 -12.83
N TYR A 75 4.83 -3.29 -12.32
CA TYR A 75 5.02 -2.97 -10.90
C TYR A 75 4.24 -1.73 -10.42
N VAL A 76 4.07 -0.73 -11.29
CA VAL A 76 3.40 0.55 -10.96
C VAL A 76 1.93 0.35 -10.56
N PHE A 77 1.30 -0.71 -11.06
CA PHE A 77 -0.04 -1.15 -10.63
C PHE A 77 -0.18 -1.17 -9.10
N GLN A 78 0.84 -1.66 -8.40
CA GLN A 78 0.74 -1.80 -6.94
C GLN A 78 0.63 -0.45 -6.23
N MET A 79 1.32 0.58 -6.72
CA MET A 79 1.17 1.92 -6.16
C MET A 79 -0.17 2.54 -6.56
N GLU A 80 -0.56 2.40 -7.83
CA GLU A 80 -1.82 2.93 -8.35
C GLU A 80 -3.04 2.43 -7.58
N MET A 81 -3.08 1.14 -7.23
CA MET A 81 -4.21 0.56 -6.50
C MET A 81 -4.45 1.24 -5.14
N ILE A 82 -3.40 1.58 -4.39
CA ILE A 82 -3.54 2.25 -3.09
C ILE A 82 -3.88 3.73 -3.25
N VAL A 83 -3.26 4.39 -4.23
CA VAL A 83 -3.53 5.80 -4.53
C VAL A 83 -4.98 5.98 -4.96
N ARG A 84 -5.47 5.15 -5.89
CA ARG A 84 -6.87 5.16 -6.32
C ARG A 84 -7.81 4.79 -5.19
N ALA A 85 -7.45 3.82 -4.35
CA ALA A 85 -8.27 3.47 -3.20
C ALA A 85 -8.52 4.67 -2.28
N ARG A 86 -7.48 5.45 -2.00
CA ARG A 86 -7.62 6.69 -1.24
C ARG A 86 -8.39 7.77 -1.97
N GLN A 87 -8.17 7.96 -3.27
CA GLN A 87 -8.94 8.91 -4.08
C GLN A 87 -10.43 8.58 -4.12
N LEU A 88 -10.79 7.30 -4.05
CA LEU A 88 -12.17 6.82 -3.97
C LEU A 88 -12.74 6.80 -2.54
N GLY A 89 -11.96 7.25 -1.54
CA GLY A 89 -12.39 7.34 -0.15
C GLY A 89 -12.35 6.02 0.63
N TYR A 90 -11.74 4.96 0.09
CA TYR A 90 -11.66 3.68 0.78
C TYR A 90 -10.70 3.74 1.98
N THR A 91 -11.06 2.97 3.00
CA THR A 91 -10.30 2.85 4.25
C THR A 91 -9.20 1.81 4.11
N ILE A 92 -7.97 2.20 4.47
CA ILE A 92 -6.79 1.33 4.37
C ILE A 92 -6.19 1.17 5.75
N GLY A 93 -6.13 -0.08 6.21
CA GLY A 93 -5.45 -0.49 7.43
C GLY A 93 -4.10 -1.13 7.14
N GLU A 94 -3.20 -1.10 8.13
CA GLU A 94 -1.86 -1.71 8.09
C GLU A 94 -1.51 -2.31 9.44
#